data_AF-A0A9E0E6R2-F1
#
_entry.id   AF-A0A9E0E6R2-F1
#
_cell.length_a   1.000
_cell.length_b   1.000
_cell.length_c   1.000
_cell.angle_alpha   90.00
_cell.angle_beta   90.00
_cell.angle_gamma   90.00
#
_symmetry.space_group_name_H-M   'P 1'
#
loop_
_entity.id
_entity.type
_entity.pdbx_description
1 polymer ?
#
loop_
_entity_poly.entity_id
_entity_poly.type
_entity_poly.pdbx_seq_one_letter_code
_entity_poly.pdbx_strand_id
1 'polypeptide(L)'
;MSGRASVIHVIDNHLRAGRQPLLRSMFADRKRLFVDLFGWDVPVVEDQYELDQFDTADAVYIVIAGRDGAHQASLRLLCQRRLDFRPVWRSKSRPLMVRRCDMQRTPIGALCISSALSW
;
A
#
# COMPACT_ATOMS: atom_id res chain seq x y z
N MET A 1 -28.27 -9.90 -16.97
CA MET A 1 -27.00 -9.27 -16.53
C MET A 1 -26.53 -10.01 -15.28
N SER A 2 -25.63 -10.99 -15.43
CA SER A 2 -25.06 -11.71 -14.28
C SER A 2 -24.08 -10.77 -13.58
N GLY A 3 -24.36 -10.37 -12.34
CA GLY A 3 -23.47 -9.51 -11.57
C GLY A 3 -22.11 -10.18 -11.38
N ARG A 4 -21.02 -9.49 -11.71
CA ARG A 4 -19.66 -9.97 -11.44
C ARG A 4 -19.50 -10.08 -9.93
N ALA A 5 -19.38 -11.30 -9.41
CA ALA A 5 -19.02 -11.50 -8.02
C ALA A 5 -17.56 -11.07 -7.84
N SER A 6 -17.35 -10.05 -7.00
CA SER A 6 -16.03 -9.57 -6.60
C SER A 6 -15.85 -9.75 -5.10
N VAL A 7 -14.62 -10.01 -4.67
CA VAL A 7 -14.25 -10.16 -3.25
C VAL A 7 -13.37 -8.99 -2.84
N ILE A 8 -13.65 -8.43 -1.67
CA ILE A 8 -12.80 -7.40 -1.07
C ILE A 8 -11.83 -8.07 -0.09
N HIS A 9 -10.54 -7.85 -0.30
CA HIS A 9 -9.46 -8.29 0.57
C HIS A 9 -8.87 -7.09 1.31
N VAL A 10 -8.72 -7.21 2.62
CA VAL A 10 -7.87 -6.33 3.42
C VAL A 10 -6.56 -7.06 3.66
N ILE A 11 -5.47 -6.50 3.13
CA ILE A 11 -4.14 -7.09 3.21
C ILE A 11 -3.26 -6.17 4.06
N ASP A 12 -3.04 -6.57 5.30
CA ASP A 12 -1.95 -6.10 6.13
C ASP A 12 -0.65 -6.81 5.74
N ASN A 13 0.47 -6.08 5.75
CA ASN A 13 1.80 -6.62 5.50
C ASN A 13 1.87 -7.54 4.26
N HIS A 14 1.95 -6.89 3.11
CA HIS A 14 1.96 -7.55 1.80
C HIS A 14 3.14 -8.52 1.56
N LEU A 15 4.16 -8.52 2.43
CA LEU A 15 5.30 -9.44 2.35
C LEU A 15 4.94 -10.88 2.77
N ARG A 16 3.78 -11.10 3.41
CA ARG A 16 3.32 -12.45 3.81
C ARG A 16 2.87 -13.27 2.60
N ALA A 17 3.27 -14.55 2.56
CA ALA A 17 3.11 -15.41 1.38
C ALA A 17 1.66 -15.64 0.89
N GLY A 18 0.65 -15.49 1.75
CA GLY A 18 -0.72 -15.96 1.49
C GLY A 18 -1.50 -15.28 0.35
N ARG A 19 -1.02 -14.16 -0.23
CA ARG A 19 -1.73 -13.39 -1.29
C ARG A 19 -0.84 -12.97 -2.45
N GLN A 20 0.29 -13.66 -2.67
CA GLN A 20 1.29 -13.25 -3.66
C GLN A 20 0.76 -13.09 -5.09
N PRO A 21 -0.09 -13.98 -5.64
CA PRO A 21 -0.63 -13.80 -6.99
C PRO A 21 -1.48 -12.54 -7.15
N LEU A 22 -2.38 -12.28 -6.19
CA LEU A 22 -3.24 -11.09 -6.19
C LEU A 22 -2.39 -9.81 -6.11
N LEU A 23 -1.41 -9.76 -5.20
CA LEU A 23 -0.53 -8.60 -5.04
C LEU A 23 0.33 -8.36 -6.29
N ARG A 24 0.88 -9.41 -6.91
CA ARG A 24 1.61 -9.28 -8.18
C ARG A 24 0.72 -8.70 -9.29
N SER A 25 -0.52 -9.15 -9.40
CA SER A 25 -1.47 -8.58 -10.37
C SER A 25 -1.75 -7.10 -10.09
N MET A 26 -1.89 -6.72 -8.81
CA MET A 26 -2.08 -5.33 -8.40
C MET A 26 -0.87 -4.44 -8.77
N PHE A 27 0.35 -4.85 -8.46
CA PHE A 27 1.55 -4.06 -8.78
C PHE A 27 1.83 -3.98 -10.29
N ALA A 28 1.48 -5.02 -11.06
CA ALA A 28 1.55 -4.97 -12.52
C ALA A 28 0.53 -3.99 -13.11
N ASP A 29 -0.70 -3.96 -12.59
CA ASP A 29 -1.71 -2.99 -13.03
C ASP A 29 -1.35 -1.56 -12.63
N ARG A 30 -0.73 -1.35 -11.46
CA ARG A 30 -0.19 -0.04 -11.06
C ARG A 30 0.89 0.45 -12.04
N LYS A 31 1.79 -0.42 -12.49
CA LYS A 31 2.78 -0.09 -13.54
C LYS A 31 2.09 0.37 -14.82
N ARG A 32 1.08 -0.37 -15.29
CA ARG A 32 0.30 0.00 -16.48
C ARG A 32 -0.37 1.37 -16.33
N LEU A 33 -0.92 1.66 -15.16
CA LEU A 33 -1.62 2.93 -14.93
C LEU A 33 -0.66 4.11 -14.74
N PHE A 34 0.31 4.00 -13.84
CA PHE A 34 1.17 5.12 -13.50
C PHE A 34 2.27 5.35 -14.54
N VAL A 35 2.88 4.29 -15.05
CA VAL A 35 3.98 4.40 -16.02
C VAL A 35 3.43 4.44 -17.44
N ASP A 36 2.72 3.40 -17.88
CA ASP A 36 2.37 3.27 -19.30
C ASP A 36 1.29 4.29 -19.72
N LEU A 37 0.29 4.53 -18.85
CA LEU A 37 -0.82 5.43 -19.16
C LEU A 37 -0.55 6.88 -18.73
N PHE A 38 -0.08 7.12 -17.51
CA PHE A 38 0.15 8.48 -17.01
C PHE A 38 1.55 9.02 -17.28
N GLY A 39 2.52 8.18 -17.68
CA GLY A 39 3.87 8.62 -17.98
C GLY A 39 4.65 9.11 -16.76
N TRP A 40 4.31 8.64 -15.55
CA TRP A 40 5.01 9.04 -14.34
C TRP A 40 6.39 8.37 -14.27
N ASP A 41 7.38 9.13 -13.82
CA ASP A 41 8.71 8.63 -13.50
C ASP A 41 8.72 8.08 -12.07
N VAL A 42 8.36 6.80 -11.92
CA VAL A 42 8.28 6.08 -10.65
C VAL A 42 9.06 4.75 -10.73
N PRO A 43 9.54 4.20 -9.60
CA PRO A 43 10.35 2.99 -9.61
C PRO A 43 9.59 1.77 -10.16
N VAL A 44 10.27 1.01 -11.04
CA VAL A 44 9.77 -0.26 -11.57
C VAL A 44 10.77 -1.37 -11.25
N VAL A 45 10.27 -2.46 -10.68
CA VAL A 45 11.03 -3.65 -10.32
C VAL A 45 10.84 -4.72 -11.39
N GLU A 46 11.94 -5.32 -11.84
CA GLU A 46 11.97 -6.38 -12.86
C GLU A 46 11.23 -6.02 -14.16
N ASP A 47 11.14 -4.72 -14.47
CA ASP A 47 10.38 -4.16 -15.60
C ASP A 47 8.87 -4.54 -15.61
N GLN A 48 8.37 -5.03 -14.47
CA GLN A 48 7.04 -5.65 -14.38
C GLN A 48 6.15 -5.00 -13.33
N TYR A 49 6.72 -4.53 -12.22
CA TYR A 49 5.96 -4.14 -11.04
C TYR A 49 6.29 -2.72 -10.62
N GLU A 50 5.27 -1.89 -10.43
CA GLU A 50 5.45 -0.59 -9.78
C GLU A 50 5.40 -0.78 -8.27
N LEU A 51 6.53 -0.49 -7.63
CA LEU A 51 6.79 -0.64 -6.20
C LEU A 51 7.61 0.56 -5.74
N ASP A 52 7.00 1.45 -4.96
CA ASP A 52 7.65 2.65 -4.43
C ASP A 52 8.10 2.47 -2.98
N GLN A 53 8.74 3.49 -2.42
CA GLN A 53 9.24 3.52 -1.04
C GLN A 53 8.15 3.41 0.04
N PHE A 54 6.87 3.58 -0.32
CA PHE A 54 5.73 3.48 0.60
C PHE A 54 5.10 2.09 0.60
N ASP A 55 5.47 1.22 -0.35
CA ASP A 55 5.10 -0.20 -0.35
C ASP A 55 5.93 -0.97 0.70
N THR A 56 5.65 -0.67 1.97
CA THR A 56 6.32 -1.25 3.15
C THR A 56 5.46 -2.32 3.81
N ALA A 57 6.03 -3.01 4.81
CA ALA A 57 5.27 -3.95 5.64
C ALA A 57 4.11 -3.30 6.43
N ASP A 58 4.17 -1.98 6.65
CA ASP A 58 3.15 -1.22 7.38
C ASP A 58 2.03 -0.70 6.48
N ALA A 59 2.16 -0.81 5.15
CA ALA A 59 1.11 -0.47 4.22
C ALA A 59 -0.05 -1.46 4.32
N VAL A 60 -1.28 -0.92 4.34
CA VAL A 60 -2.51 -1.71 4.28
C VAL A 60 -3.15 -1.51 2.92
N TYR A 61 -3.42 -2.60 2.21
CA TYR A 61 -4.13 -2.55 0.93
C TYR A 61 -5.56 -3.04 1.10
N ILE A 62 -6.49 -2.28 0.52
CA ILE A 62 -7.85 -2.76 0.24
C ILE A 62 -7.85 -3.11 -1.24
N VAL A 63 -8.06 -4.39 -1.56
CA VAL A 63 -7.97 -4.92 -2.92
C VAL A 63 -9.29 -5.56 -3.31
N ILE A 64 -9.84 -5.18 -4.45
CA ILE A 64 -10.99 -5.84 -5.07
C ILE A 64 -10.44 -6.87 -6.07
N ALA A 65 -10.77 -8.13 -5.84
CA ALA A 65 -10.41 -9.24 -6.72
C ALA A 65 -11.63 -9.72 -7.50
N GLY A 66 -11.41 -10.04 -8.78
CA GLY A 66 -12.37 -10.74 -9.61
C GLY A 66 -12.52 -12.22 -9.25
N ARG A 67 -13.43 -12.90 -9.92
CA ARG A 67 -13.67 -14.34 -9.73
C ARG A 67 -12.47 -15.22 -10.12
N ASP A 68 -11.63 -14.72 -11.02
CA ASP A 68 -10.35 -15.30 -11.43
C ASP A 68 -9.22 -15.05 -10.42
N GLY A 69 -9.48 -14.28 -9.36
CA GLY A 69 -8.48 -13.87 -8.38
C GLY A 69 -7.57 -12.73 -8.86
N ALA A 70 -7.85 -12.12 -10.01
CA ALA A 70 -7.09 -10.99 -10.52
C ALA A 70 -7.53 -9.68 -9.87
N HIS A 71 -6.58 -8.75 -9.70
CA HIS A 71 -6.84 -7.39 -9.25
C HIS A 71 -7.79 -6.65 -10.22
N GLN A 72 -8.79 -5.96 -9.66
CA GLN A 72 -9.70 -5.07 -10.40
C GLN A 72 -9.59 -3.62 -9.92
N ALA A 73 -9.31 -3.43 -8.63
CA ALA A 73 -9.11 -2.12 -8.03
C ALA A 73 -8.34 -2.27 -6.71
N SER A 74 -7.65 -1.22 -6.30
CA SER A 74 -7.02 -1.17 -4.99
C SER A 74 -6.95 0.25 -4.43
N LEU A 75 -6.82 0.31 -3.11
CA LEU A 75 -6.48 1.50 -2.35
C LEU A 75 -5.36 1.14 -1.39
N ARG A 76 -4.33 1.99 -1.30
CA ARG A 76 -3.28 1.90 -0.29
C ARG A 76 -3.56 2.87 0.85
N LEU A 77 -3.51 2.37 2.08
CA LEU A 77 -3.60 3.16 3.31
C LEU A 77 -2.25 3.13 4.00
N LEU A 78 -1.78 4.32 4.37
CA LEU A 78 -0.55 4.51 5.14
C LEU A 78 -0.92 5.07 6.51
N CYS A 79 -0.33 4.50 7.56
CA CYS A 79 -0.47 5.05 8.90
C CYS A 79 0.29 6.38 8.99
N GLN A 80 -0.42 7.49 9.13
CA GLN A 80 0.20 8.74 9.57
C GLN A 80 0.47 8.62 11.08
N ARG A 81 1.71 8.29 11.43
CA ARG A 81 2.16 8.35 12.83
C ARG A 81 2.01 9.80 13.30
N ARG A 82 0.93 10.10 14.03
CA ARG A 82 0.87 11.28 14.90
C ARG A 82 1.89 10.99 15.99
N LEU A 83 3.03 11.69 16.00
CA LEU A 83 3.92 11.64 17.16
C LEU A 83 3.06 11.96 18.38
N ASP A 84 3.00 11.01 19.31
CA ASP A 84 2.17 11.09 20.51
C ASP A 84 2.24 12.48 21.13
N PHE A 85 1.17 13.27 21.02
CA PHE A 85 0.99 14.42 21.90
C PHE A 85 0.55 13.86 23.25
N ARG A 86 1.51 13.33 24.03
CA ARG A 86 1.25 12.97 25.42
C ARG A 86 1.26 14.27 26.23
N PRO A 87 0.17 14.67 26.91
CA PRO A 87 0.31 15.64 27.99
C PRO A 87 1.26 15.03 29.02
N VAL A 88 2.37 15.72 29.30
CA VAL A 88 3.36 15.27 30.28
C VAL A 88 2.75 15.43 31.68
N TRP A 89 2.06 14.41 32.18
CA TRP A 89 1.91 14.23 33.62
C TRP A 89 2.91 13.17 34.06
N ARG A 90 4.09 13.66 34.44
CA ARG A 90 5.26 12.86 34.83
C ARG A 90 5.13 12.43 36.29
N SER A 91 4.73 11.18 36.53
CA SER A 91 5.07 10.48 37.77
C SER A 91 6.56 10.11 37.73
N LYS A 92 7.31 10.52 38.75
CA LYS A 92 8.75 10.25 38.89
C LYS A 92 8.96 8.76 39.17
N SER A 93 9.39 7.96 38.17
CA SER A 93 10.30 6.81 38.37
C SER A 93 10.69 6.13 37.04
N ARG A 94 12.00 6.21 36.74
CA ARG A 94 12.85 5.38 35.85
C ARG A 94 12.73 5.51 34.31
N PRO A 95 13.86 5.68 33.59
CA PRO A 95 13.88 5.64 32.13
C PRO A 95 14.07 4.21 31.61
N LEU A 96 13.31 3.83 30.59
CA LEU A 96 13.69 2.74 29.70
C LEU A 96 14.10 3.32 28.35
N MET A 97 15.32 2.95 27.97
CA MET A 97 16.06 3.31 26.77
C MET A 97 15.26 2.90 25.52
N VAL A 98 14.74 3.87 24.77
CA VAL A 98 14.14 3.64 23.45
C VAL A 98 15.22 3.84 22.39
N ARG A 99 15.45 2.78 21.60
CA ARG A 99 16.45 2.72 20.54
C ARG A 99 16.15 3.75 19.44
N ARG A 100 17.22 4.38 18.95
CA ARG A 100 17.28 5.21 17.73
C ARG A 100 16.70 4.44 16.53
N CYS A 101 15.68 5.00 15.89
CA CYS A 101 15.54 4.96 14.44
C CYS A 101 15.29 6.39 13.98
N ASP A 102 16.35 6.99 13.45
CA ASP A 102 16.38 8.28 12.80
C ASP A 102 16.70 8.02 11.32
N MET A 103 15.73 8.29 10.42
CA MET A 103 16.00 8.77 9.07
C MET A 103 14.70 9.24 8.37
N GLN A 104 14.61 10.56 8.19
CA GLN A 104 14.18 11.33 6.99
C GLN A 104 12.75 11.03 6.44
N ARG A 105 11.69 11.84 6.65
CA ARG A 105 11.36 13.24 6.26
C ARG A 105 11.40 13.56 4.75
N THR A 106 10.28 13.32 4.04
CA THR A 106 9.46 14.31 3.28
C THR A 106 8.10 13.67 2.87
N PRO A 107 7.00 14.44 2.71
CA PRO A 107 5.70 13.91 2.29
C PRO A 107 5.33 14.36 0.87
N ILE A 108 5.22 13.43 -0.09
CA ILE A 108 4.44 13.64 -1.33
C ILE A 108 3.88 12.28 -1.77
N GLY A 109 2.58 12.22 -2.13
CA GLY A 109 2.07 11.15 -3.01
C GLY A 109 0.63 10.69 -2.79
N ALA A 110 -0.30 11.35 -3.48
CA ALA A 110 -1.65 10.97 -3.91
C ALA A 110 -2.32 9.67 -3.39
N LEU A 111 -3.55 9.86 -2.90
CA LEU A 111 -4.58 8.83 -2.80
C LEU A 111 -4.98 8.40 -4.23
N CYS A 112 -4.57 7.23 -4.70
CA CYS A 112 -5.03 6.69 -5.98
C CYS A 112 -6.20 5.74 -5.75
N ILE A 113 -7.38 6.12 -6.25
CA ILE A 113 -8.53 5.23 -6.45
C ILE A 113 -8.53 4.90 -7.94
N SER A 114 -8.12 3.69 -8.31
CA SER A 114 -8.18 3.23 -9.70
C SER A 114 -9.13 2.06 -9.84
N SER A 115 -10.11 2.18 -10.74
CA SER A 115 -10.98 1.10 -11.21
C SER A 115 -10.51 0.61 -12.57
N ALA A 116 -10.33 -0.70 -12.74
CA ALA A 116 -10.13 -1.30 -14.05
C ALA A 116 -11.49 -1.49 -14.74
N LEU A 117 -11.80 -0.64 -15.72
CA LEU A 117 -12.88 -0.86 -16.67
C LEU A 117 -12.32 -1.59 -17.89
N SER A 118 -12.71 -2.86 -18.06
CA SER A 118 -12.44 -3.62 -19.29
C SER A 118 -13.46 -3.25 -20.37
N TRP A 119 -12.97 -2.83 -21.53
CA TRP A 119 -13.69 -2.90 -22.81
C TRP A 119 -13.41 -4.24 -23.49
#